data_AF-A0A2I0AUY1-F1
#
_entry.id   AF-A0A2I0AUY1-F1
#
_cell.length_a   1.000
_cell.length_b   1.000
_cell.length_c   1.000
_cell.angle_alpha   90.00
_cell.angle_beta   90.00
_cell.angle_gamma   90.00
#
_symmetry.space_group_name_H-M   'P 1'
#
loop_
_entity.id
_entity.type
_entity.pdbx_description
1 polymer ?
#
loop_
_entity_poly.entity_id
_entity_poly.type
_entity_poly.pdbx_seq_one_letter_code
_entity_poly.pdbx_strand_id
1 'polypeptide(L)' 'MTNYKHVRRRPLEEGDLVLKLRTMAGRDMPPRKLDSNWEGLFIIRNVLGPNTYKLARQAETLISRTWNGNDLKKFYS' A
#
# COMPACT_ATOMS: atom_id res chain seq x y z
N MET A 1 3.11 -33.52 11.80
CA MET A 1 3.60 -32.27 12.41
C MET A 1 3.97 -31.27 11.30
N THR A 2 3.02 -30.50 10.79
CA THR A 2 3.28 -29.49 9.75
C THR A 2 3.33 -28.10 10.40
N ASN A 3 4.52 -27.52 10.49
CA ASN A 3 4.74 -26.16 10.97
C ASN A 3 4.21 -25.15 9.93
N TYR A 4 2.95 -24.75 10.03
CA TYR A 4 2.46 -23.58 9.31
C TYR A 4 3.11 -22.35 9.93
N LYS A 5 4.13 -21.78 9.26
CA LYS A 5 4.66 -20.45 9.60
C LYS A 5 3.49 -19.46 9.53
N HIS A 6 2.88 -19.14 10.65
CA HIS A 6 1.95 -18.03 10.79
C HIS A 6 2.73 -16.75 10.50
N VAL A 7 2.72 -16.30 9.25
CA VAL A 7 3.20 -14.97 8.89
C VAL A 7 2.26 -14.00 9.59
N ARG A 8 2.72 -13.45 10.73
CA ARG A 8 2.00 -12.40 11.44
C ARG A 8 1.91 -11.20 10.51
N ARG A 9 0.78 -11.03 9.83
CA ARG A 9 0.46 -9.80 9.12
C ARG A 9 0.39 -8.72 10.20
N ARG A 10 1.44 -7.90 10.30
CA ARG A 10 1.37 -6.70 11.12
C ARG A 10 0.35 -5.78 10.44
N PRO A 11 -0.71 -5.35 11.15
CA PRO A 11 -1.60 -4.37 10.59
C PRO A 11 -0.81 -3.11 10.25
N LEU A 12 -1.21 -2.46 9.18
CA LEU A 12 -0.69 -1.16 8.84
C LEU A 12 -1.31 -0.11 9.78
N GLU A 13 -0.50 0.82 10.26
CA GLU A 13 -0.88 1.83 11.25
C GLU A 13 -0.72 3.24 10.70
N GLU A 14 -1.36 4.22 11.33
CA GLU A 14 -1.16 5.62 10.98
C GLU A 14 0.31 6.03 11.19
N GLY A 15 0.87 6.76 10.23
CA GLY A 15 2.28 7.13 10.18
C GLY A 15 3.19 6.11 9.47
N ASP A 16 2.70 4.90 9.17
CA ASP A 16 3.49 3.93 8.40
C ASP A 16 3.76 4.42 6.98
N LEU A 17 5.03 4.28 6.55
CA LEU A 17 5.42 4.43 5.16
C LEU A 17 5.02 3.19 4.37
N VAL A 18 4.32 3.41 3.26
CA VAL A 18 3.80 2.36 2.39
C VAL A 18 4.00 2.70 0.91
N LEU A 19 4.22 1.67 0.12
CA LEU A 19 4.13 1.71 -1.34
C LEU A 19 2.72 1.33 -1.77
N LYS A 20 2.24 1.92 -2.86
CA LYS A 20 0.89 1.72 -3.37
C LYS A 20 0.90 0.90 -4.65
N LEU A 21 -0.03 -0.03 -4.83
CA LEU A 21 -0.15 -0.76 -6.08
C LEU A 21 -0.63 0.18 -7.20
N ARG A 22 0.02 0.10 -8.37
CA ARG A 22 -0.35 0.77 -9.62
C ARG A 22 -1.65 0.16 -10.12
N THR A 23 -2.77 0.85 -9.85
CA THR A 23 -4.08 0.47 -10.38
C THR A 23 -4.06 0.50 -11.92
N MET A 24 -4.61 -0.55 -12.52
CA MET A 24 -4.64 -0.81 -13.97
C MET A 24 -5.43 0.26 -14.76
N ALA A 25 -6.25 1.07 -14.09
CA ALA A 25 -7.15 2.08 -14.65
C ALA A 25 -6.46 3.30 -15.31
N GLY A 26 -5.14 3.32 -15.45
CA GLY A 26 -4.38 4.37 -16.13
C GLY A 26 -3.28 3.81 -17.04
N ARG A 27 -3.45 2.59 -17.55
CA ARG A 27 -2.49 1.98 -18.48
C ARG A 27 -2.92 2.23 -19.92
N ASP A 28 -2.30 3.21 -20.56
CA ASP A 28 -2.04 3.15 -22.00
C ASP A 28 -0.84 2.24 -22.31
N MET A 29 -0.16 1.69 -21.30
CA MET A 29 1.02 0.84 -21.49
C MET A 29 0.99 -0.40 -20.59
N PRO A 30 1.13 -1.62 -21.15
CA PRO A 30 1.23 -2.84 -20.35
C PRO A 30 2.46 -2.79 -19.45
N PRO A 31 2.39 -3.35 -18.23
CA PRO A 31 3.52 -3.38 -17.32
C PRO A 31 4.64 -4.17 -18.00
N ARG A 32 5.78 -3.50 -18.21
CA ARG A 32 6.97 -4.14 -18.75
C ARG A 32 7.37 -5.22 -17.74
N LYS A 33 7.70 -6.41 -18.23
CA LYS A 33 7.84 -7.70 -17.52
C LYS A 33 8.74 -7.72 -16.25
N LEU A 34 9.36 -6.60 -15.88
CA LEU A 34 10.31 -6.42 -14.78
C LEU A 34 10.05 -5.17 -13.92
N ASP A 35 9.05 -4.35 -14.25
CA ASP A 35 8.70 -3.18 -13.44
C ASP A 35 7.89 -3.61 -12.21
N SER A 36 8.30 -3.15 -11.04
CA SER A 36 7.51 -3.33 -9.83
C SER A 36 6.20 -2.57 -9.99
N ASN A 37 5.07 -3.27 -9.89
CA ASN A 37 3.73 -2.65 -9.89
C ASN A 37 3.49 -1.74 -8.67
N TRP A 38 4.48 -1.49 -7.83
CA TRP A 38 4.40 -0.66 -6.64
C TRP A 38 4.93 0.73 -6.95
N GLU A 39 4.08 1.74 -6.81
CA GLU A 39 4.39 3.13 -7.10
C GLU A 39 4.32 3.97 -5.84
N GLY A 40 5.25 4.92 -5.75
CA GLY A 40 5.22 6.06 -4.85
C GLY A 40 5.38 5.70 -3.37
N LEU A 41 6.08 6.58 -2.64
CA LEU A 41 6.15 6.50 -1.19
C LEU A 41 5.01 7.34 -0.60
N PHE A 42 4.14 6.67 0.14
CA PHE A 42 2.99 7.28 0.81
C PHE A 42 3.05 7.02 2.30
N ILE A 43 2.35 7.84 3.06
CA ILE A 43 2.18 7.67 4.50
C ILE A 43 0.70 7.37 4.76
N ILE A 44 0.43 6.41 5.64
CA ILE A 44 -0.94 6.19 6.11
C ILE A 44 -1.33 7.35 7.01
N ARG A 45 -2.31 8.12 6.57
CA ARG A 45 -2.80 9.27 7.33
C ARG A 45 -4.00 8.95 8.20
N ASN A 46 -4.76 7.91 7.84
CA ASN A 46 -5.88 7.48 8.66
C ASN A 46 -6.25 6.02 8.39
N VAL A 47 -6.59 5.27 9.43
CA VAL A 47 -7.14 3.91 9.34
C VAL A 47 -8.67 4.02 9.45
N LEU A 48 -9.37 3.82 8.35
CA LEU A 48 -10.84 3.95 8.32
C LEU A 48 -11.56 2.70 8.79
N GLY A 49 -10.89 1.55 8.75
CA GLY A 49 -11.47 0.28 9.15
C GLY A 49 -10.50 -0.87 8.92
N PRO A 50 -10.95 -2.12 9.15
CA PRO A 50 -10.14 -3.30 8.92
C PRO A 50 -9.66 -3.28 7.46
N ASN A 51 -8.35 -3.20 7.27
CA ASN A 51 -7.72 -3.24 5.96
C ASN A 51 -8.10 -2.08 5.00
N THR A 52 -8.62 -0.96 5.51
CA THR A 52 -8.98 0.24 4.71
C THR A 52 -8.29 1.50 5.24
N TYR A 53 -7.58 2.20 4.37
CA TYR A 53 -6.64 3.26 4.73
C TYR A 53 -6.79 4.50 3.85
N LYS A 54 -6.57 5.68 4.43
CA LYS A 54 -6.30 6.92 3.67
C LYS A 54 -4.80 7.15 3.61
N LEU A 55 -4.33 7.50 2.43
CA LEU A 55 -2.93 7.80 2.18
C LEU A 55 -2.72 9.31 2.03
N ALA A 56 -1.53 9.76 2.40
CA ALA A 56 -1.01 11.07 2.05
C ALA A 56 0.32 10.90 1.31
N ARG A 57 0.61 11.81 0.37
CA ARG A 57 2.01 12.00 -0.07
C ARG A 57 2.83 12.61 1.06
N GLN A 58 4.15 12.42 1.00
CA GLN A 58 5.07 13.06 1.95
C GLN A 58 4.96 14.59 1.97
N ALA A 59 4.49 15.21 0.89
CA ALA A 59 4.17 16.64 0.81
C ALA A 59 2.72 16.97 1.28
N GLU A 60 2.19 16.19 2.22
CA GLU A 60 0.88 16.35 2.87
C GLU A 60 -0.37 16.36 1.95
N THR A 61 -0.21 16.09 0.66
CA THR A 61 -1.37 15.97 -0.23
C THR A 61 -2.14 14.70 0.11
N LEU A 62 -3.31 14.87 0.73
CA LEU A 62 -4.25 13.79 1.00
C LEU A 62 -4.71 13.19 -0.33
N ILE A 63 -4.64 11.87 -0.43
CA ILE A 63 -5.28 11.16 -1.52
C ILE A 63 -6.73 10.95 -1.12
N SER A 64 -7.65 11.56 -1.86
CA SER A 64 -9.10 11.45 -1.60
C SER A 64 -9.61 10.01 -1.68
N ARG A 65 -8.90 9.14 -2.41
CA ARG A 65 -9.22 7.71 -2.54
C ARG A 65 -8.81 6.92 -1.28
N THR A 66 -9.68 6.01 -0.87
CA THR A 66 -9.40 4.98 0.13
C THR A 66 -8.70 3.77 -0.49
N TRP A 67 -7.74 3.20 0.23
CA TRP A 67 -6.91 2.10 -0.23
C TRP A 67 -7.08 0.87 0.64
N ASN A 68 -7.14 -0.29 0.00
CA ASN A 68 -7.15 -1.56 0.70
C ASN A 68 -5.72 -1.94 1.11
N GLY A 69 -5.49 -2.53 2.28
CA GLY A 69 -4.16 -2.97 2.68
C GLY A 69 -3.54 -4.04 1.77
N ASN A 70 -4.33 -4.74 0.95
CA ASN A 70 -3.82 -5.62 -0.10
C ASN A 70 -3.18 -4.83 -1.26
N ASP A 71 -3.61 -3.58 -1.48
CA ASP A 71 -3.05 -2.66 -2.47
C ASP A 71 -1.90 -1.82 -1.87
N LEU A 72 -1.49 -2.10 -0.63
CA LEU A 72 -0.43 -1.40 0.08
C LEU A 72 0.67 -2.37 0.49
N LYS A 73 1.91 -1.90 0.47
CA LYS A 73 3.07 -2.65 0.94
C LYS A 73 3.86 -1.79 1.91
N LYS A 74 4.03 -2.25 3.15
CA LYS A 74 4.85 -1.55 4.16
C LYS A 74 6.28 -1.38 3.64
N PHE A 75 6.76 -0.14 3.67
CA PHE A 75 8.12 0.21 3.35
C PHE A 75 8.91 0.25 4.65
N TYR A 76 9.91 -0.62 4.76
CA TYR A 76 10.86 -0.62 5.86
C TYR A 76 12.11 0.11 5.37
N SER A 77 12.36 1.29 5.92
CA SER A 77 13.64 1.98 5.75
C SER A 77 14.69 1.43 6.70
#